data_AF-A0A3P8W2A6-F1
#
_entry.id   AF-A0A3P8W2A6-F1
#
_cell.length_a   1.000
_cell.length_b   1.000
_cell.length_c   1.000
_cell.angle_alpha   90.00
_cell.angle_beta   90.00
_cell.angle_gamma   90.00
#
_symmetry.space_group_name_H-M   'P 1'
#
loop_
_entity.id
_entity.type
_entity.pdbx_description
1 polymer ?
#
loop_
_entity_poly.entity_id
_entity_poly.type
_entity_poly.pdbx_seq_one_letter_code
_entity_poly.pdbx_strand_id
1 'polypeptide(L)'
;MCVLSTLVRGLVRGADRMSEFTSKCGSRTHNKGHGVRPTWIKLSSKFVAIVLYRIPEGTEALLTTQSLFNKVVAPRIREDFKSGTFSKENLEKYGFEPTQEGKLFLYFPLPRYFL
;
A
#
# COMPACT_ATOMS: atom_id res chain seq x y z
N MET A 1 44.49 -23.51 7.44
CA MET A 1 43.74 -24.74 7.13
C MET A 1 42.29 -24.42 6.73
N CYS A 2 42.06 -23.69 5.64
CA CYS A 2 40.68 -23.39 5.18
C CYS A 2 40.51 -23.58 3.67
N VAL A 3 41.53 -23.23 2.87
CA VAL A 3 41.47 -23.25 1.40
C VAL A 3 41.48 -24.66 0.83
N LEU A 4 42.29 -25.57 1.39
CA LEU A 4 42.37 -26.96 0.94
C LEU A 4 41.09 -27.74 1.27
N SER A 5 40.48 -27.48 2.43
CA SER A 5 39.22 -28.12 2.84
C SER A 5 38.00 -27.65 2.03
N THR A 6 37.97 -26.39 1.58
CA THR A 6 36.91 -25.90 0.68
C THR A 6 37.04 -26.49 -0.72
N LEU A 7 38.28 -26.65 -1.21
CA LEU A 7 38.57 -27.30 -2.49
C LEU A 7 38.16 -28.77 -2.48
N VAL A 8 38.55 -29.52 -1.43
CA VAL A 8 38.17 -30.92 -1.26
C VAL A 8 36.65 -31.08 -1.09
N ARG A 9 35.96 -30.16 -0.39
CA ARG A 9 34.49 -30.16 -0.32
C ARG A 9 33.84 -29.90 -1.68
N GLY A 10 34.33 -28.92 -2.45
CA GLY A 10 33.80 -28.62 -3.78
C GLY A 10 33.99 -29.78 -4.77
N LEU A 11 35.10 -30.52 -4.66
CA LEU A 11 35.38 -31.68 -5.48
C LEU A 11 34.55 -32.92 -5.08
N VAL A 12 34.37 -33.17 -3.78
CA VAL A 12 33.69 -34.38 -3.28
C VAL A 12 32.17 -34.23 -3.18
N ARG A 13 31.64 -33.04 -2.83
CA ARG A 13 30.19 -32.80 -2.65
C ARG A 13 29.52 -32.06 -3.81
N GLY A 14 30.28 -31.41 -4.69
CA GLY A 14 29.74 -30.55 -5.75
C GLY A 14 29.21 -29.21 -5.23
N ALA A 15 28.67 -28.38 -6.14
CA ALA A 15 28.02 -27.12 -5.78
C ALA A 15 26.67 -27.38 -5.08
N ASP A 16 26.36 -26.59 -4.06
CA ASP A 16 25.10 -26.70 -3.33
C ASP A 16 23.92 -26.32 -4.24
N ARG A 17 23.04 -27.31 -4.49
CA ARG A 17 21.81 -27.13 -5.28
C ARG A 17 20.57 -26.88 -4.42
N MET A 18 20.70 -27.05 -3.10
CA MET A 18 19.60 -26.91 -2.13
C MET A 18 19.55 -25.51 -1.53
N SER A 19 20.66 -24.76 -1.54
CA SER A 19 20.68 -23.36 -1.07
C SER A 19 19.87 -22.44 -1.99
N GLU A 20 19.13 -21.49 -1.39
CA GLU A 20 18.43 -20.47 -2.16
C GLU A 20 19.39 -19.64 -3.01
N PHE A 21 19.05 -19.45 -4.28
CA PHE A 21 19.86 -18.67 -5.20
C PHE A 21 19.75 -17.16 -4.89
N THR A 22 20.84 -16.57 -4.40
CA THR A 22 20.92 -15.16 -4.00
C THR A 22 21.66 -14.30 -5.03
N SER A 23 21.60 -12.98 -4.88
CA SER A 23 22.35 -12.01 -5.68
C SER A 23 23.88 -12.15 -5.61
N LYS A 24 24.40 -12.95 -4.67
CA LYS A 24 25.83 -13.20 -4.47
C LYS A 24 26.32 -14.47 -5.16
N CYS A 25 25.39 -15.28 -5.67
CA CYS A 25 25.68 -16.50 -6.42
C CYS A 25 25.63 -16.20 -7.92
N GLY A 26 26.57 -16.75 -8.70
CA GLY A 26 26.62 -16.59 -10.16
C GLY A 26 27.72 -15.64 -10.64
N SER A 27 27.80 -15.43 -11.96
CA SER A 27 28.79 -14.53 -12.57
C SER A 27 28.40 -13.06 -12.39
N ARG A 28 29.30 -12.12 -12.74
CA ARG A 28 29.09 -10.66 -12.57
C ARG A 28 27.78 -10.12 -13.18
N THR A 29 27.23 -10.80 -14.18
CA THR A 29 25.96 -10.43 -14.84
C THR A 29 24.72 -11.03 -14.17
N HIS A 30 24.89 -12.03 -13.29
CA HIS A 30 23.82 -12.68 -12.55
C HIS A 30 23.62 -11.97 -11.20
N ASN A 31 22.93 -10.82 -11.20
CA ASN A 31 22.52 -10.13 -9.98
C ASN A 31 20.99 -10.05 -9.91
N LYS A 32 20.38 -10.94 -9.11
CA LYS A 32 18.93 -11.08 -8.93
C LYS A 32 18.30 -9.94 -8.10
N GLY A 33 19.11 -9.10 -7.45
CA GLY A 33 18.62 -8.10 -6.50
C GLY A 33 18.03 -8.71 -5.22
N HIS A 34 17.50 -7.86 -4.34
CA HIS A 34 16.97 -8.25 -3.03
C HIS A 34 15.48 -7.88 -2.87
N GLY A 35 14.72 -7.87 -3.98
CA GLY A 35 13.31 -7.48 -3.97
C GLY A 35 13.06 -5.98 -3.78
N VAL A 36 14.10 -5.15 -3.94
CA VAL A 36 14.00 -3.69 -3.85
C VAL A 36 13.25 -3.18 -5.08
N ARG A 37 12.07 -2.60 -4.86
CA ARG A 37 11.28 -1.96 -5.92
C ARG A 37 11.92 -0.63 -6.29
N PRO A 38 12.34 -0.41 -7.55
CA PRO A 38 12.95 0.87 -7.94
C PRO A 38 11.92 1.97 -7.75
N THR A 39 12.29 3.00 -6.98
CA THR A 39 11.30 3.86 -6.34
C THR A 39 11.38 5.31 -6.82
N TRP A 40 12.43 6.12 -6.55
CA TRP A 40 12.34 7.56 -6.84
C TRP A 40 13.71 8.26 -6.97
N ILE A 41 13.72 9.51 -7.48
CA ILE A 41 14.77 10.52 -7.28
C ILE A 41 14.40 11.35 -6.05
N LYS A 42 15.34 11.64 -5.14
CA LYS A 42 15.07 12.35 -3.88
C LYS A 42 14.76 13.84 -4.12
N LEU A 43 13.62 14.30 -3.63
CA LEU A 43 13.31 15.73 -3.41
C LEU A 43 13.05 15.99 -1.91
N SER A 44 13.24 17.23 -1.46
CA SER A 44 13.11 17.67 -0.05
C SER A 44 11.65 17.87 0.39
N SER A 45 11.29 17.49 1.62
CA SER A 45 9.95 17.68 2.20
C SER A 45 9.88 18.80 3.26
N LYS A 46 8.71 19.45 3.36
CA LYS A 46 8.38 20.58 4.27
C LYS A 46 7.84 20.13 5.65
N PHE A 47 7.72 18.83 5.89
CA PHE A 47 7.15 18.29 7.14
C PHE A 47 8.26 17.84 8.07
N VAL A 48 8.18 18.26 9.33
CA VAL A 48 9.10 17.86 10.40
C VAL A 48 8.50 16.68 11.13
N ALA A 49 9.32 15.69 11.47
CA ALA A 49 8.89 14.42 12.07
C ALA A 49 8.33 14.54 13.51
N ILE A 50 8.38 15.73 14.12
CA ILE A 50 8.09 15.94 15.54
C ILE A 50 6.99 17.00 15.68
N VAL A 51 5.98 16.65 16.46
CA VAL A 51 4.88 17.54 16.86
C VAL A 51 5.30 18.33 18.11
N LEU A 52 4.99 19.62 18.16
CA LEU A 52 5.34 20.50 19.29
C LEU A 52 4.49 20.17 20.54
N TYR A 53 5.12 20.20 21.73
CA TYR A 53 4.47 19.96 23.04
C TYR A 53 3.34 20.96 23.39
N ARG A 54 3.22 22.07 22.64
CA ARG A 54 2.19 23.09 22.86
C ARG A 54 0.80 22.70 22.33
N ILE A 55 0.68 21.52 21.71
CA ILE A 55 -0.57 21.03 21.13
C ILE A 55 -1.37 20.30 22.22
N PRO A 56 -2.66 20.64 22.42
CA PRO A 56 -3.49 19.99 23.42
C PRO A 56 -3.70 18.51 23.08
N GLU A 57 -3.95 17.70 24.11
CA GLU A 57 -4.27 16.28 23.92
C GLU A 57 -5.59 16.13 23.15
N GLY A 58 -5.55 15.38 22.05
CA GLY A 58 -6.73 15.09 21.23
C GLY A 58 -7.50 13.90 21.81
N THR A 59 -8.76 14.12 22.21
CA THR A 59 -9.71 13.02 22.46
C THR A 59 -10.42 12.71 21.14
N GLU A 60 -9.73 12.01 20.24
CA GLU A 60 -10.30 11.70 18.93
C GLU A 60 -11.03 10.35 18.96
N ALA A 61 -12.32 10.38 18.62
CA ALA A 61 -13.09 9.17 18.43
C ALA A 61 -12.69 8.48 17.12
N LEU A 62 -12.74 7.15 17.09
CA LEU A 62 -12.43 6.37 15.91
C LEU A 62 -13.30 6.80 14.72
N LEU A 63 -12.65 6.97 13.56
CA LEU A 63 -13.34 7.27 12.31
C LEU A 63 -14.11 6.03 11.84
N THR A 64 -15.43 6.04 12.04
CA THR A 64 -16.35 5.01 11.56
C THR A 64 -17.00 5.43 10.24
N THR A 65 -17.43 4.45 9.44
CA THR A 65 -18.17 4.68 8.18
C THR A 65 -19.44 5.49 8.42
N GLN A 66 -20.14 5.22 9.53
CA GLN A 66 -21.31 5.97 9.95
C GLN A 66 -20.97 7.43 10.27
N SER A 67 -19.87 7.67 11.00
CA SER A 67 -19.45 9.04 11.29
C SER A 67 -19.10 9.82 10.01
N LEU A 68 -18.44 9.17 9.04
CA LEU A 68 -18.12 9.80 7.75
C LEU A 68 -19.38 10.09 6.94
N PHE A 69 -20.29 9.12 6.83
CA PHE A 69 -21.57 9.29 6.12
C PHE A 69 -22.39 10.45 6.71
N ASN A 70 -22.50 10.50 8.05
CA ASN A 70 -23.24 11.53 8.76
C ASN A 70 -22.64 12.93 8.58
N LYS A 71 -21.31 13.02 8.44
CA LYS A 71 -20.61 14.29 8.24
C LYS A 71 -20.72 14.80 6.79
N VAL A 72 -20.64 13.90 5.80
CA VAL A 72 -20.46 14.30 4.39
C VAL A 72 -21.74 14.15 3.56
N VAL A 73 -22.41 13.00 3.64
CA VAL A 73 -23.48 12.64 2.70
C VAL A 73 -24.87 12.95 3.28
N ALA A 74 -25.08 12.64 4.57
CA ALA A 74 -26.35 12.85 5.25
C ALA A 74 -26.95 14.28 5.13
N PRO A 75 -26.18 15.40 5.24
CA PRO A 75 -26.78 16.73 5.09
C PRO A 75 -27.41 16.95 3.71
N ARG A 76 -26.74 16.49 2.64
CA ARG A 76 -27.23 16.63 1.26
C ARG A 76 -28.53 15.85 1.04
N ILE A 77 -28.60 14.61 1.54
CA ILE A 77 -29.82 13.80 1.45
C ILE A 77 -30.98 14.45 2.21
N ARG A 78 -30.71 15.02 3.40
CA ARG A 78 -31.74 15.71 4.20
C ARG A 78 -32.29 16.94 3.49
N GLU A 79 -31.46 17.71 2.80
CA GLU A 79 -31.89 18.86 2.00
C GLU A 79 -32.82 18.42 0.87
N ASP A 80 -32.40 17.44 0.07
CA ASP A 80 -33.20 16.91 -1.05
C ASP A 80 -34.51 16.24 -0.59
N PHE A 81 -34.49 15.63 0.59
CA PHE A 81 -35.70 15.05 1.18
C PHE A 81 -36.71 16.13 1.57
N LYS A 82 -36.24 17.26 2.13
CA LYS A 82 -37.09 18.40 2.47
C LYS A 82 -37.67 19.10 1.25
N SER A 83 -36.92 19.17 0.15
CA SER A 83 -37.40 19.72 -1.12
C SER A 83 -38.26 18.75 -1.94
N GLY A 84 -38.39 17.48 -1.52
CA GLY A 84 -39.16 16.47 -2.23
C GLY A 84 -38.51 15.96 -3.52
N THR A 85 -37.23 16.26 -3.74
CA THR A 85 -36.46 15.91 -4.94
C THR A 85 -35.66 14.61 -4.79
N PHE A 86 -35.77 13.95 -3.64
CA PHE A 86 -35.06 12.72 -3.35
C PHE A 86 -35.63 11.52 -4.14
N SER A 87 -34.75 10.77 -4.80
CA SER A 87 -35.07 9.53 -5.53
C SER A 87 -34.04 8.46 -5.15
N LYS A 88 -34.51 7.22 -4.98
CA LYS A 88 -33.68 6.06 -4.61
C LYS A 88 -32.89 5.53 -5.81
N GLU A 89 -33.41 5.76 -7.01
CA GLU A 89 -32.81 5.30 -8.27
C GLU A 89 -31.56 6.13 -8.61
N ASN A 90 -31.48 7.37 -8.11
CA ASN A 90 -30.39 8.30 -8.41
C ASN A 90 -29.41 8.49 -7.23
N LEU A 91 -28.93 7.38 -6.67
CA LEU A 91 -27.95 7.42 -5.56
C LEU A 91 -26.54 7.83 -6.00
N GLU A 92 -26.23 7.69 -7.29
CA GLU A 92 -24.96 8.10 -7.88
C GLU A 92 -24.71 9.61 -7.70
N LYS A 93 -25.78 10.43 -7.69
CA LYS A 93 -25.74 11.86 -7.34
C LYS A 93 -25.03 12.12 -6.00
N TYR A 94 -25.17 11.21 -5.05
CA TYR A 94 -24.57 11.33 -3.71
C TYR A 94 -23.22 10.64 -3.59
N GLY A 95 -22.67 10.09 -4.68
CA GLY A 95 -21.39 9.40 -4.72
C GLY A 95 -21.45 7.92 -4.39
N PHE A 96 -22.64 7.30 -4.43
CA PHE A 96 -22.75 5.84 -4.35
C PHE A 96 -22.35 5.23 -5.69
N GLU A 97 -21.45 4.26 -5.67
CA GLU A 97 -20.98 3.58 -6.86
C GLU A 97 -21.38 2.10 -6.78
N PRO A 98 -22.38 1.64 -7.54
CA PRO A 98 -22.89 0.28 -7.43
C PRO A 98 -21.87 -0.76 -7.92
N THR A 99 -21.07 -0.41 -8.92
CA THR A 99 -20.06 -1.27 -9.55
C THR A 99 -18.69 -0.60 -9.54
N GLN A 100 -17.63 -1.41 -9.46
CA GLN A 100 -16.23 -0.94 -9.42
C GLN A 100 -15.51 -1.07 -10.77
N GLU A 101 -16.15 -1.66 -11.77
CA GLU A 101 -15.63 -1.84 -13.12
C GLU A 101 -15.35 -0.49 -13.80
N GLY A 102 -14.28 -0.43 -14.59
CA GLY A 102 -13.89 0.79 -15.32
C GLY A 102 -13.14 1.84 -14.50
N LYS A 103 -12.94 1.64 -13.18
CA LYS A 103 -12.16 2.56 -12.34
C LYS A 103 -10.69 2.20 -12.30
N LEU A 104 -9.85 3.24 -12.25
CA LEU A 104 -8.40 3.11 -12.12
C LEU A 104 -8.00 2.60 -10.73
N PHE A 105 -8.71 3.04 -9.69
CA PHE A 105 -8.49 2.63 -8.30
C PHE A 105 -9.67 1.80 -7.84
N LEU A 106 -9.45 0.49 -7.72
CA LEU A 106 -10.46 -0.44 -7.24
C LEU A 106 -10.44 -0.47 -5.72
N TYR A 107 -11.63 -0.40 -5.11
CA TYR A 107 -11.78 -0.66 -3.68
C TYR A 107 -11.59 -2.14 -3.36
N PHE A 108 -12.17 -3.02 -4.20
CA PHE A 108 -12.06 -4.47 -4.05
C PHE A 108 -12.21 -5.17 -5.41
N PRO A 109 -11.33 -6.15 -5.75
CA PRO A 109 -10.09 -6.48 -5.06
C PRO A 109 -9.06 -5.33 -5.19
N LEU A 110 -8.24 -5.14 -4.16
CA LEU A 110 -7.19 -4.11 -4.18
C LEU A 110 -6.18 -4.42 -5.30
N PRO A 111 -5.88 -3.44 -6.18
CA PRO A 111 -4.94 -3.66 -7.27
C PRO A 111 -3.54 -3.93 -6.72
N ARG A 112 -2.92 -5.02 -7.19
CA ARG A 112 -1.64 -5.56 -6.66
C ARG A 112 -0.43 -4.64 -6.84
N TYR A 113 -0.60 -3.49 -7.49
CA TYR A 113 0.46 -2.56 -7.86
C TYR A 113 0.75 -1.48 -6.80
N PHE A 114 0.06 -1.47 -5.66
CA PHE A 114 0.22 -0.46 -4.60
C PHE A 114 0.91 -0.93 -3.29
N LEU A 115 1.36 -2.19 -3.21
CA LEU A 115 2.22 -2.72 -2.14
C LEU A 115 3.53 -3.15 -2.75
#